data_AF-A0A9W9KPL1-F1
#
_entry.id   AF-A0A9W9KPL1-F1
#
_cell.length_a   1.000
_cell.length_b   1.000
_cell.length_c   1.000
_cell.angle_alpha   90.00
_cell.angle_beta   90.00
_cell.angle_gamma   90.00
#
_symmetry.space_group_name_H-M   'P 1'
#
loop_
_entity.id
_entity.type
_entity.pdbx_description
1 polymer ?
#
loop_
_entity_poly.entity_id
_entity_poly.type
_entity_poly.pdbx_seq_one_letter_code
_entity_poly.pdbx_strand_id
1 'polypeptide(L)'
;MPSSTAARRSWNLFTISAGLHATVQIVVVARVVQDQAVAVGSNLMQELTRYPRLGMVALRVSANKYTGRGTTDTGNRLFNTVHLP
;
A
#
# COMPACT_ATOMS: atom_id res chain seq x y z
N MET A 1 19.78 12.79 -47.99
CA MET A 1 18.69 12.57 -47.01
C MET A 1 18.65 11.09 -46.65
N PRO A 2 19.22 10.67 -45.51
CA PRO A 2 18.80 9.44 -44.86
C PRO A 2 18.02 9.79 -43.58
N SER A 3 16.76 9.34 -43.51
CA SER A 3 15.88 9.49 -42.35
C SER A 3 16.22 8.44 -41.30
N SER A 4 17.01 8.80 -40.29
CA SER A 4 17.20 7.99 -39.09
C SER A 4 16.01 8.22 -38.13
N THR A 5 15.00 7.36 -38.24
CA THR A 5 13.95 7.28 -37.21
C THR A 5 14.52 6.48 -36.03
N ALA A 6 15.12 7.20 -35.09
CA ALA A 6 15.57 6.66 -33.81
C ALA A 6 14.35 6.20 -33.00
N ALA A 7 14.21 4.88 -32.83
CA ALA A 7 13.21 4.27 -31.96
C ALA A 7 13.47 4.69 -30.50
N ARG A 8 12.68 5.65 -30.02
CA ARG A 8 12.63 6.04 -28.60
C ARG A 8 12.11 4.87 -27.76
N ARG A 9 13.02 4.07 -27.20
CA ARG A 9 12.69 3.11 -26.13
C ARG A 9 12.58 3.88 -24.81
N SER A 10 11.35 4.23 -24.47
CA SER A 10 10.96 4.76 -23.17
C SER A 10 11.03 3.63 -22.13
N TRP A 11 12.03 3.68 -21.25
CA TRP A 11 12.10 2.82 -20.08
C TRP A 11 11.22 3.41 -18.97
N ASN A 12 10.00 2.89 -18.80
CA ASN A 12 9.24 3.13 -17.58
C ASN A 12 9.77 2.18 -16.51
N LEU A 13 10.51 2.74 -15.56
CA LEU A 13 11.06 2.07 -14.39
C LEU A 13 9.94 1.84 -13.34
N PHE A 14 10.03 0.70 -12.64
CA PHE A 14 9.17 0.18 -11.57
C PHE A 14 8.01 -0.77 -11.97
N THR A 15 8.38 -1.93 -12.52
CA THR A 15 7.58 -3.16 -12.34
C THR A 15 8.10 -3.90 -11.11
N ILE A 16 7.23 -4.15 -10.13
CA ILE A 16 7.52 -5.01 -8.98
C ILE A 16 7.48 -6.48 -9.44
N SER A 17 8.66 -7.13 -9.38
CA SER A 17 8.98 -8.57 -9.40
C SER A 17 8.38 -9.45 -10.51
N ALA A 18 9.17 -9.68 -11.56
CA ALA A 18 9.10 -10.93 -12.30
C ALA A 18 9.53 -12.09 -11.36
N GLY A 19 8.58 -12.94 -10.95
CA GLY A 19 8.88 -14.14 -10.16
C GLY A 19 7.80 -14.60 -9.16
N LEU A 20 6.74 -13.82 -8.94
CA LEU A 20 5.66 -14.26 -8.05
C LEU A 20 4.77 -15.28 -8.79
N HIS A 21 4.70 -16.50 -8.27
CA HIS A 21 3.83 -17.53 -8.84
C HIS A 21 2.37 -17.07 -8.74
N ALA A 22 1.58 -17.28 -9.80
CA ALA A 22 0.23 -16.73 -9.94
C ALA A 22 -0.76 -17.21 -8.85
N THR A 23 -0.39 -18.21 -8.05
CA THR A 23 -1.19 -18.76 -6.96
C THR A 23 -0.81 -18.21 -5.57
N VAL A 24 0.21 -17.37 -5.46
CA VAL A 24 0.61 -16.78 -4.17
C VAL A 24 -0.55 -15.96 -3.60
N GLN A 25 -0.83 -16.15 -2.32
CA GLN A 25 -1.76 -15.32 -1.55
C GLN A 25 -0.98 -14.23 -0.81
N ILE A 26 -1.42 -12.99 -0.97
CA ILE A 26 -0.86 -11.83 -0.27
C ILE A 26 -1.84 -11.46 0.85
N VAL A 27 -1.38 -11.47 2.09
CA VAL A 27 -2.21 -11.08 3.24
C VAL A 27 -1.56 -9.90 3.95
N VAL A 28 -2.28 -8.78 4.02
CA VAL A 28 -1.87 -7.59 4.77
C VAL A 28 -2.41 -7.70 6.19
N VAL A 29 -1.51 -7.69 7.18
CA VAL A 29 -1.89 -7.71 8.60
C VAL A 29 -1.63 -6.35 9.22
N ALA A 30 -2.62 -5.78 9.88
CA ALA A 30 -2.53 -4.46 10.49
C ALA A 30 -3.10 -4.44 11.91
N ARG A 31 -2.47 -3.66 12.80
CA ARG A 31 -3.00 -3.43 14.16
C ARG A 31 -4.30 -2.61 14.14
N VAL A 32 -4.38 -1.60 13.28
CA VAL A 32 -5.55 -0.73 13.15
C VAL A 32 -5.79 -0.47 11.67
N VAL A 33 -7.04 -0.64 11.24
CA VAL A 33 -7.50 -0.19 9.94
C VAL A 33 -8.53 0.92 10.16
N GLN A 34 -8.44 1.99 9.38
CA GLN A 34 -9.38 3.11 9.48
C GLN A 34 -10.72 2.71 8.85
N ASP A 35 -11.84 3.04 9.48
CA ASP A 35 -13.18 2.66 9.03
C ASP A 35 -13.50 3.19 7.62
N GLN A 36 -13.09 4.41 7.27
CA GLN A 36 -13.28 4.94 5.91
C GLN A 36 -12.47 4.18 4.85
N ALA A 37 -11.37 3.54 5.24
CA ALA A 37 -10.58 2.71 4.33
C ALA A 37 -11.27 1.39 3.99
N VAL A 38 -12.21 0.91 4.83
CA VAL A 38 -12.98 -0.32 4.57
C VAL A 38 -14.45 -0.05 4.31
N ALA A 39 -14.83 1.22 4.14
CA ALA A 39 -16.18 1.60 3.77
C ALA A 39 -16.54 1.02 2.38
N VAL A 40 -17.84 0.75 2.18
CA VAL A 40 -18.35 0.32 0.88
C VAL A 40 -17.97 1.34 -0.19
N GLY A 41 -17.38 0.87 -1.29
CA GLY A 41 -16.92 1.72 -2.39
C GLY A 41 -15.57 2.41 -2.16
N SER A 42 -14.93 2.25 -1.00
CA SER A 42 -13.56 2.74 -0.78
C SER A 42 -12.54 2.05 -1.69
N ASN A 43 -11.42 2.75 -1.98
CA ASN A 43 -10.37 2.23 -2.85
C ASN A 43 -9.82 0.88 -2.38
N LEU A 44 -9.57 0.73 -1.08
CA LEU A 44 -9.05 -0.52 -0.52
C LEU A 44 -10.07 -1.66 -0.67
N MET A 45 -11.37 -1.40 -0.46
CA MET A 45 -12.38 -2.44 -0.70
C MET A 45 -12.50 -2.83 -2.18
N GLN A 46 -12.35 -1.86 -3.09
CA GLN A 46 -12.31 -2.14 -4.53
C GLN A 46 -11.11 -3.03 -4.90
N GLU A 47 -9.92 -2.76 -4.34
CA GLU A 47 -8.73 -3.58 -4.62
C GLU A 47 -8.83 -4.99 -4.01
N LEU A 48 -9.38 -5.12 -2.79
CA LEU A 48 -9.64 -6.42 -2.18
C LEU A 48 -10.67 -7.25 -2.99
N THR A 49 -11.63 -6.58 -3.63
CA THR A 49 -12.61 -7.23 -4.51
C THR A 49 -12.00 -7.60 -5.87
N ARG A 50 -11.15 -6.73 -6.43
CA ARG A 50 -10.48 -6.94 -7.72
C ARG A 50 -9.48 -8.10 -7.67
N TYR A 51 -8.80 -8.29 -6.53
CA TYR A 51 -7.75 -9.29 -6.37
C TYR A 51 -8.16 -10.37 -5.36
N PRO A 52 -8.73 -11.51 -5.79
CA PRO A 52 -9.25 -12.55 -4.88
C PRO A 52 -8.18 -13.26 -4.04
N ARG A 53 -6.89 -13.04 -4.36
CA ARG A 53 -5.74 -13.56 -3.61
C ARG A 53 -5.09 -12.50 -2.70
N LEU A 54 -5.69 -11.32 -2.60
CA LEU A 54 -5.32 -10.27 -1.66
C LEU A 54 -6.29 -10.32 -0.46
N GLY A 55 -5.75 -10.57 0.72
CA GLY A 55 -6.51 -10.55 1.98
C GLY A 55 -6.05 -9.44 2.91
N MET A 56 -6.94 -9.00 3.80
CA MET A 56 -6.60 -8.08 4.89
C MET A 56 -7.09 -8.63 6.22
N VAL A 57 -6.22 -8.59 7.22
CA VAL A 57 -6.54 -8.93 8.61
C VAL A 57 -6.23 -7.72 9.49
N ALA A 58 -7.25 -7.22 10.17
CA ALA A 58 -7.13 -6.12 11.10
C ALA A 58 -7.34 -6.61 12.54
N LEU A 59 -6.46 -6.22 13.47
CA LEU A 59 -6.73 -6.47 14.90
C LEU A 59 -7.94 -5.64 15.38
N ARG A 60 -8.13 -4.44 14.83
CA ARG A 60 -9.35 -3.64 14.99
C ARG A 60 -9.57 -2.68 13.84
N VAL A 61 -10.83 -2.35 13.60
CA VAL A 61 -11.25 -1.20 12.78
C VAL A 61 -11.52 -0.01 13.69
N SER A 62 -11.15 1.19 13.28
CA SER A 62 -11.24 2.40 14.10
C SER A 62 -11.83 3.56 13.30
N ALA A 63 -12.86 4.20 13.85
CA ALA A 63 -13.39 5.47 13.36
C ALA A 63 -12.53 6.69 13.75
N ASN A 64 -11.63 6.51 14.72
CA ASN A 64 -10.69 7.54 15.10
C ASN A 64 -9.60 7.68 14.02
N LYS A 65 -9.78 8.69 13.16
CA LYS A 65 -8.82 9.02 12.11
C LYS A 65 -7.47 9.32 12.73
N TYR A 66 -6.50 8.48 12.38
CA TYR A 66 -5.12 8.73 12.75
C TYR A 66 -4.60 9.97 12.00
N THR A 67 -4.30 11.05 12.74
CA THR A 67 -3.72 12.30 12.21
C THR A 67 -2.21 12.40 12.43
N GLY A 68 -1.65 11.45 13.18
CA GLY A 68 -0.23 11.14 13.29
C GLY A 68 0.75 12.30 13.39
N ARG A 69 0.90 12.85 14.59
CA ARG A 69 2.11 13.59 14.98
C ARG A 69 2.49 13.23 16.42
N GLY A 70 3.79 13.09 16.69
CA GLY A 70 4.31 12.88 18.05
C GLY A 70 3.93 11.54 18.69
N THR A 71 3.46 11.56 19.94
CA THR A 71 3.31 10.39 20.85
C THR A 71 2.28 9.33 20.42
N THR A 72 1.40 9.67 19.47
CA THR A 72 0.44 8.70 18.91
C THR A 72 1.00 7.90 17.76
N ASP A 73 2.14 8.31 17.20
CA ASP A 73 2.75 7.64 16.07
C ASP A 73 3.33 6.27 16.37
N THR A 74 3.14 5.33 15.44
CA THR A 74 3.58 3.94 15.65
C THR A 74 5.10 3.88 15.67
N GLY A 75 5.78 4.60 14.77
CA GLY A 75 7.24 4.69 14.79
C GLY A 75 7.72 5.32 16.09
N ASN A 76 7.13 6.45 16.49
CA ASN A 76 7.51 7.11 17.75
C ASN A 76 7.23 6.23 18.99
N ARG A 77 6.14 5.46 19.04
CA ARG A 77 5.87 4.52 20.14
C ARG A 77 6.82 3.34 20.19
N LEU A 78 7.26 2.85 19.03
CA LEU A 78 8.13 1.69 18.95
C LEU A 78 9.60 2.04 19.17
N PHE A 79 10.02 3.23 18.76
CA PHE A 79 11.44 3.61 18.72
C PHE A 79 11.76 4.89 19.51
N ASN A 80 10.78 5.48 20.19
CA ASN A 80 10.92 6.74 20.93
C ASN A 80 11.57 7.85 20.09
N THR A 81 11.24 7.89 18.79
CA THR A 81 11.79 8.90 17.86
C THR A 81 11.12 10.23 18.13
N VAL A 82 11.65 10.97 19.09
CA VAL A 82 11.03 12.22 19.53
C VAL A 82 11.01 13.25 18.40
N HIS A 83 12.02 13.32 17.54
CA HIS A 83 12.08 14.15 16.32
C HIS A 83 12.88 13.39 15.24
N LEU A 84 12.28 13.20 14.05
CA LEU A 84 13.03 13.03 12.81
C LEU A 84 13.18 14.44 12.20
N PRO A 85 14.39 14.88 11.82
CA PRO A 85 14.64 16.23 11.29
C PRO A 85 13.82 16.55 10.03
#